data_AF-A0AAN0W2Y9-F1
#
_entry.id   AF-A0AAN0W2Y9-F1
#
_cell.length_a   1.000
_cell.length_b   1.000
_cell.length_c   1.000
_cell.angle_alpha   90.00
_cell.angle_beta   90.00
_cell.angle_gamma   90.00
#
_symmetry.space_group_name_H-M   'P 1'
#
loop_
_entity.id
_entity.type
_entity.pdbx_description
1 polymer ?
#
loop_
_entity_poly.entity_id
_entity_poly.type
_entity_poly.pdbx_seq_one_letter_code
_entity_poly.pdbx_strand_id
1 'polypeptide(L)'
;MKKFTNLRNSLFLIFLVSSVVLIVFFLPERVAYDRKGMEFSFLFDDMIDGKRVVLFDLSSRKDLPPEAEIVILKGEPLFWEPQELAEKLKGKWLGIVEFDPSYDFARKVVLLKKDGLFFRVHTVKPEEIEKLNLDEEALFHRYKRAVLERSVEVLWIRDIDEKEFLVQRLSSYFKGKVVPFPAPPESEPPFPKWIFLIPPILMIISLNPLLLSIVLVLPFSREWFVSLLFVSGTLAAYFVPKKKWLKVLSFLFLSISLSLSLSDLYHLNGILDFRGVKLSLVLLPGLLFLSGLWKNRRNWKKYLPLLFLAIPVGFYYLMRSGNSGWVLEVERKFRDWLESVLMVRPRFKEIVCYPFFWLEGFREYDFLRESFGSVALVSMFNTFCHVKTPLVVSIYRSALGLAIGYAVFLFLKVFLNRFLTSK
;
A
#
# COMPACT_ATOMS: atom_id res chain seq x y z
N MET A 1 -14.72 -5.21 38.21
CA MET A 1 -15.09 -4.59 36.91
C MET A 1 -14.61 -3.13 36.77
N LYS A 2 -14.94 -2.19 37.68
CA LYS A 2 -14.57 -0.76 37.57
C LYS A 2 -13.06 -0.49 37.39
N LYS A 3 -12.19 -1.20 38.14
CA LYS A 3 -10.72 -1.11 38.00
C LYS A 3 -10.22 -1.53 36.60
N PHE A 4 -10.80 -2.57 36.01
CA PHE A 4 -10.43 -3.07 34.69
C PHE A 4 -10.84 -2.08 33.57
N THR A 5 -12.04 -1.50 33.66
CA THR A 5 -12.49 -0.45 32.74
C THR A 5 -11.64 0.82 32.84
N ASN A 6 -11.20 1.20 34.05
CA ASN A 6 -10.31 2.34 34.23
C ASN A 6 -8.94 2.07 33.59
N LEU A 7 -8.35 0.89 33.86
CA LEU A 7 -7.08 0.49 33.25
C LEU A 7 -7.14 0.52 31.72
N ARG A 8 -8.19 -0.06 31.12
CA ARG A 8 -8.40 -0.03 29.67
C ARG A 8 -8.42 1.40 29.12
N ASN A 9 -9.17 2.29 29.75
CA ASN A 9 -9.28 3.67 29.29
C ASN A 9 -7.95 4.42 29.41
N SER A 10 -7.19 4.18 30.49
CA SER A 10 -5.84 4.73 30.66
C SER A 10 -4.89 4.21 29.59
N LEU A 11 -4.88 2.90 29.31
CA LEU A 11 -4.04 2.30 28.27
C LEU A 11 -4.40 2.85 26.87
N PHE A 12 -5.68 3.00 26.57
CA PHE A 12 -6.13 3.61 25.32
C PHE A 12 -5.72 5.08 25.22
N LEU A 13 -5.77 5.85 26.32
CA LEU A 13 -5.29 7.23 26.33
C LEU A 13 -3.77 7.28 26.10
N ILE A 14 -3.00 6.39 26.73
CA ILE A 14 -1.54 6.28 26.51
C ILE A 14 -1.25 5.91 25.06
N PHE A 15 -2.03 5.02 24.44
CA PHE A 15 -1.94 4.76 22.99
C PHE A 15 -2.13 6.04 22.17
N LEU A 16 -3.17 6.84 22.45
CA LEU A 16 -3.42 8.07 21.70
C LEU A 16 -2.27 9.07 21.86
N VAL A 17 -1.84 9.33 23.10
CA VAL A 17 -0.77 10.30 23.40
C VAL A 17 0.55 9.84 22.79
N SER A 18 0.95 8.58 22.99
CA SER A 18 2.19 8.05 22.42
C SER A 18 2.17 8.08 20.89
N SER A 19 1.05 7.76 20.24
CA SER A 19 0.92 7.86 18.79
C SER A 19 1.11 9.29 18.30
N VAL A 20 0.49 10.27 18.95
CA VAL A 20 0.65 11.69 18.59
C VAL A 20 2.11 12.13 18.76
N VAL A 21 2.74 11.80 19.89
CA VAL A 21 4.15 12.15 20.16
C VAL A 21 5.05 11.55 19.07
N LEU A 22 4.95 10.24 18.81
CA LEU A 22 5.77 9.59 17.80
C LEU A 22 5.57 10.19 16.40
N ILE A 23 4.32 10.50 16.03
CA ILE A 23 4.03 11.11 14.73
C ILE A 23 4.63 12.52 14.66
N VAL A 24 4.42 13.37 15.66
CA VAL A 24 4.91 14.77 15.63
C VAL A 24 6.42 14.83 15.53
N PHE A 25 7.14 13.97 16.25
CA PHE A 25 8.61 13.98 16.26
C PHE A 25 9.23 13.36 15.00
N PHE A 26 8.68 12.26 14.48
CA PHE A 26 9.35 11.47 13.43
C PHE A 26 8.74 11.61 12.03
N LEU A 27 7.48 12.06 11.91
CA LEU A 27 6.87 12.29 10.61
C LEU A 27 7.64 13.33 9.78
N PRO A 28 8.08 14.49 10.30
CA PRO A 28 8.80 15.48 9.50
C PRO A 28 10.09 14.93 8.90
N GLU A 29 10.83 14.14 9.67
CA GLU A 29 12.04 13.47 9.22
C GLU A 29 11.72 12.45 8.11
N ARG A 30 10.71 11.59 8.31
CA ARG A 30 10.25 10.66 7.28
C ARG A 30 9.89 11.37 5.97
N VAL A 31 9.19 12.50 6.06
CA VAL A 31 8.80 13.30 4.89
C VAL A 31 10.00 13.90 4.17
N ALA A 32 11.07 14.29 4.89
CA ALA A 32 12.29 14.79 4.25
C ALA A 32 12.98 13.71 3.40
N TYR A 33 12.99 12.46 3.88
CA TYR A 33 13.52 11.32 3.14
C TYR A 33 12.63 10.94 1.95
N ASP A 34 11.31 10.88 2.12
CA ASP A 34 10.34 10.69 1.02
C ASP A 34 10.58 11.71 -0.12
N ARG A 35 10.81 12.98 0.25
CA ARG A 35 11.07 14.05 -0.73
C ARG A 35 12.35 13.85 -1.53
N LYS A 36 13.39 13.29 -0.92
CA LYS A 36 14.63 12.92 -1.61
C LYS A 36 14.44 11.65 -2.45
N GLY A 37 13.70 10.66 -1.94
CA GLY A 37 13.37 9.43 -2.67
C GLY A 37 12.47 9.64 -3.90
N MET A 38 11.86 10.81 -4.06
CA MET A 38 11.17 11.22 -5.28
C MET A 38 12.10 11.79 -6.36
N GLU A 39 13.42 11.85 -6.13
CA GLU A 39 14.39 12.14 -7.19
C GLU A 39 14.43 10.96 -8.17
N PHE A 40 14.47 11.28 -9.47
CA PHE A 40 14.46 10.26 -10.52
C PHE A 40 15.34 10.67 -11.69
N SER A 41 15.67 9.69 -12.53
CA SER A 41 16.45 9.87 -13.74
C SER A 41 15.72 9.28 -14.94
N PHE A 42 16.05 9.75 -16.13
CA PHE A 42 15.55 9.17 -17.38
C PHE A 42 16.54 8.13 -17.90
N LEU A 43 15.99 7.04 -18.43
CA LEU A 43 16.71 6.06 -19.23
C LEU A 43 16.09 6.03 -20.62
N PHE A 44 16.92 6.06 -21.65
CA PHE A 44 16.52 5.98 -23.04
C PHE A 44 17.17 4.76 -23.71
N ASP A 45 16.57 4.29 -24.81
CA ASP A 45 17.02 3.08 -25.50
C ASP A 45 18.46 3.20 -26.04
N ASP A 46 18.88 4.38 -26.46
CA ASP A 46 20.23 4.71 -26.95
C ASP A 46 21.31 4.69 -25.86
N MET A 47 20.93 4.77 -24.58
CA MET A 47 21.85 4.67 -23.44
C MET A 47 22.23 3.21 -23.14
N ILE A 48 21.47 2.23 -23.64
CA ILE A 48 21.72 0.80 -23.42
C ILE A 48 22.70 0.31 -24.48
N ASP A 49 24.00 0.43 -24.19
CA ASP A 49 25.10 0.11 -25.10
C ASP A 49 25.45 -1.39 -25.15
N GLY A 50 24.91 -2.19 -24.24
CA GLY A 50 25.22 -3.62 -24.11
C GLY A 50 26.64 -3.91 -23.59
N LYS A 51 27.37 -2.89 -23.15
CA LYS A 51 28.71 -2.99 -22.56
C LYS A 51 28.72 -2.48 -21.12
N ARG A 52 28.54 -1.17 -20.92
CA ARG A 52 28.48 -0.55 -19.58
C ARG A 52 27.08 -0.60 -19.00
N VAL A 53 26.05 -0.33 -19.81
CA VAL A 53 24.64 -0.41 -19.45
C VAL A 53 24.03 -1.59 -20.18
N VAL A 54 23.79 -2.66 -19.44
CA VAL A 54 23.39 -3.95 -20.00
C VAL A 54 21.95 -4.27 -19.64
N LEU A 55 21.12 -4.46 -20.66
CA LEU A 55 19.81 -5.08 -20.51
C LEU A 55 19.98 -6.60 -20.53
N PHE A 56 19.99 -7.21 -19.35
CA PHE A 56 20.31 -8.62 -19.17
C PHE A 56 19.04 -9.47 -19.16
N ASP A 57 18.94 -10.33 -20.18
CA ASP A 57 17.79 -11.21 -20.36
C ASP A 57 18.01 -12.55 -19.65
N LEU A 58 17.25 -12.79 -18.59
CA LEU A 58 17.32 -13.99 -17.76
C LEU A 58 16.82 -15.26 -18.49
N SER A 59 16.14 -15.09 -19.63
CA SER A 59 15.76 -16.19 -20.51
C SER A 59 16.91 -16.61 -21.44
N SER A 60 18.06 -15.94 -21.39
CA SER A 60 19.24 -16.25 -22.20
C SER A 60 20.38 -16.81 -21.34
N ARG A 61 21.24 -17.64 -21.95
CA ARG A 61 22.48 -18.14 -21.34
C ARG A 61 23.69 -17.24 -21.62
N LYS A 62 23.46 -15.99 -22.05
CA LYS A 62 24.57 -15.07 -22.35
C LYS A 62 25.23 -14.65 -21.05
N ASP A 63 26.55 -14.75 -21.00
CA ASP A 63 27.32 -14.25 -19.85
C ASP A 63 27.27 -12.73 -19.75
N LEU A 64 27.41 -12.25 -18.52
CA LEU A 64 27.45 -10.82 -18.23
C LEU A 64 28.79 -10.23 -18.73
N PRO A 65 28.77 -9.13 -19.49
CA PRO A 65 30.00 -8.44 -19.88
C PRO A 65 30.83 -8.02 -18.65
N PRO A 66 32.16 -8.20 -18.67
CA PRO A 66 33.01 -7.85 -17.52
C PRO A 66 32.95 -6.35 -17.21
N GLU A 67 32.87 -5.51 -18.25
CA GLU A 67 32.78 -4.04 -18.19
C GLU A 67 31.41 -3.50 -17.73
N ALA A 68 30.42 -4.37 -17.50
CA ALA A 68 29.09 -3.91 -17.10
C ALA A 68 29.15 -3.19 -15.74
N GLU A 69 28.72 -1.93 -15.70
CA GLU A 69 28.59 -1.13 -14.49
C GLU A 69 27.14 -1.12 -14.00
N ILE A 70 26.19 -1.14 -14.95
CA ILE A 70 24.75 -1.09 -14.71
C ILE A 70 24.10 -2.27 -15.43
N VAL A 71 23.30 -3.05 -14.70
CA VAL A 71 22.64 -4.24 -15.21
C VAL A 71 21.15 -4.18 -14.90
N ILE A 72 20.32 -4.17 -15.95
CA ILE A 72 18.86 -4.14 -15.84
C ILE A 72 18.34 -5.53 -16.17
N LEU A 73 17.69 -6.20 -15.21
CA LEU A 73 17.20 -7.56 -15.41
C LEU A 73 15.83 -7.55 -16.10
N LYS A 74 15.68 -8.38 -17.12
CA LYS A 74 14.39 -8.62 -17.79
C LYS A 74 14.19 -10.09 -18.12
N GLY A 75 12.95 -10.44 -18.43
CA GLY A 75 12.57 -11.75 -18.94
C GLY A 75 12.39 -12.80 -17.84
N GLU A 76 11.95 -13.99 -18.26
CA GLU A 76 11.69 -15.09 -17.32
C GLU A 76 13.00 -15.67 -16.77
N PRO A 77 13.11 -15.87 -15.45
CA PRO A 77 14.30 -16.45 -14.82
C PRO A 77 14.37 -17.96 -15.05
N LEU A 78 14.79 -18.37 -16.24
CA LEU A 78 14.84 -19.79 -16.64
C LEU A 78 16.19 -20.46 -16.36
N PHE A 79 17.29 -19.71 -16.43
CA PHE A 79 18.65 -20.27 -16.44
C PHE A 79 19.55 -19.82 -15.29
N TRP A 80 19.10 -18.88 -14.47
CA TRP A 80 19.94 -18.20 -13.49
C TRP A 80 19.42 -18.42 -12.09
N GLU A 81 20.32 -18.70 -11.15
CA GLU A 81 20.00 -18.72 -9.73
C GLU A 81 20.27 -17.34 -9.09
N PRO A 82 19.41 -16.86 -8.15
CA PRO A 82 19.58 -15.54 -7.55
C PRO A 82 20.93 -15.36 -6.83
N GLN A 83 21.45 -16.42 -6.21
CA GLN A 83 22.71 -16.42 -5.46
C GLN A 83 23.90 -16.19 -6.39
N GLU A 84 23.97 -16.95 -7.48
CA GLU A 84 25.03 -16.84 -8.47
C GLU A 84 25.08 -15.43 -9.06
N LEU A 85 23.91 -14.90 -9.45
CA LEU A 85 23.84 -13.58 -10.06
C LEU A 85 24.15 -12.47 -9.04
N ALA A 86 23.76 -12.64 -7.77
CA ALA A 86 24.09 -11.68 -6.71
C ALA A 86 25.60 -11.55 -6.48
N GLU A 87 26.35 -12.66 -6.55
CA GLU A 87 27.80 -12.64 -6.45
C GLU A 87 28.44 -11.95 -7.67
N LYS A 88 28.00 -12.30 -8.88
CA LYS A 88 28.48 -11.69 -10.14
C LYS A 88 28.19 -10.18 -10.22
N LEU A 89 27.10 -9.72 -9.62
CA LEU A 89 26.66 -8.33 -9.67
C LEU A 89 27.16 -7.47 -8.51
N LYS A 90 27.89 -8.02 -7.53
CA LYS A 90 28.37 -7.27 -6.37
C LYS A 90 29.19 -6.04 -6.80
N GLY A 91 28.86 -4.87 -6.26
CA GLY A 91 29.50 -3.59 -6.64
C GLY A 91 28.98 -2.96 -7.93
N LYS A 92 28.09 -3.61 -8.68
CA LYS A 92 27.44 -3.08 -9.89
C LYS A 92 26.03 -2.56 -9.57
N TRP A 93 25.52 -1.61 -10.33
CA TRP A 93 24.13 -1.16 -10.18
C TRP A 93 23.15 -2.16 -10.77
N LEU A 94 22.09 -2.47 -10.02
CA LEU A 94 21.05 -3.41 -10.44
C LEU A 94 19.71 -2.71 -10.67
N GLY A 95 19.24 -2.71 -11.92
CA GLY A 95 17.92 -2.20 -12.31
C GLY A 95 16.82 -3.26 -12.20
N ILE A 96 15.73 -2.92 -11.54
CA ILE A 96 14.56 -3.78 -11.30
C ILE A 96 13.37 -3.25 -12.11
N VAL A 97 12.98 -3.96 -13.18
CA VAL A 97 11.87 -3.51 -14.03
C VAL A 97 10.53 -3.87 -13.39
N GLU A 98 9.72 -2.87 -13.06
CA GLU A 98 8.38 -3.09 -12.50
C GLU A 98 7.47 -3.81 -13.51
N PHE A 99 6.70 -4.79 -13.02
CA PHE A 99 5.76 -5.61 -13.79
C PHE A 99 6.39 -6.54 -14.84
N ASP A 100 7.71 -6.63 -14.89
CA ASP A 100 8.40 -7.62 -15.72
C ASP A 100 8.42 -9.00 -15.02
N PRO A 101 8.45 -10.13 -15.76
CA PRO A 101 8.63 -11.46 -15.16
C PRO A 101 9.89 -11.58 -14.29
N SER A 102 10.91 -10.75 -14.52
CA SER A 102 12.13 -10.71 -13.70
C SER A 102 11.93 -10.09 -12.32
N TYR A 103 10.81 -9.42 -12.04
CA TYR A 103 10.64 -8.53 -10.88
C TYR A 103 10.95 -9.19 -9.54
N ASP A 104 10.32 -10.33 -9.24
CA ASP A 104 10.54 -11.04 -7.97
C ASP A 104 11.92 -11.68 -7.90
N PHE A 105 12.50 -12.07 -9.05
CA PHE A 105 13.85 -12.58 -9.12
C PHE A 105 14.88 -11.49 -8.79
N ALA A 106 14.76 -10.32 -9.42
CA ALA A 106 15.64 -9.18 -9.22
C ALA A 106 15.62 -8.70 -7.75
N ARG A 107 14.45 -8.67 -7.10
CA ARG A 107 14.33 -8.37 -5.66
C ARG A 107 15.12 -9.34 -4.78
N LYS A 108 15.08 -10.64 -5.10
CA LYS A 108 15.87 -11.66 -4.38
C LYS A 108 17.38 -11.43 -4.56
N VAL A 109 17.82 -11.10 -5.78
CA VAL A 109 19.22 -10.79 -6.08
C VAL A 109 19.69 -9.59 -5.24
N VAL A 110 18.88 -8.52 -5.15
CA VAL A 110 19.19 -7.35 -4.30
C VAL A 110 19.35 -7.74 -2.82
N LEU A 111 18.45 -8.56 -2.28
CA LEU A 111 18.51 -9.02 -0.89
C LEU A 111 19.73 -9.87 -0.57
N LEU A 112 20.25 -10.59 -1.56
CA LEU A 112 21.46 -11.42 -1.44
C LEU A 112 22.74 -10.59 -1.59
N LYS A 113 22.72 -9.60 -2.49
CA LYS A 113 23.84 -8.71 -2.82
C LYS A 113 24.23 -7.77 -1.67
N LYS A 114 23.24 -7.19 -0.97
CA LYS A 114 23.41 -6.40 0.27
C LYS A 114 24.41 -5.24 0.24
N ASP A 115 24.68 -4.66 -0.92
CA ASP A 115 25.59 -3.52 -1.07
C ASP A 115 24.87 -2.18 -1.35
N GLY A 116 23.54 -2.19 -1.41
CA GLY A 116 22.71 -0.99 -1.60
C GLY A 116 22.72 -0.40 -3.02
N LEU A 117 23.40 -1.01 -3.98
CA LEU A 117 23.47 -0.51 -5.37
C LEU A 117 22.38 -1.13 -6.23
N PHE A 118 21.19 -0.53 -6.21
CA PHE A 118 20.05 -0.93 -7.02
C PHE A 118 19.10 0.25 -7.26
N PHE A 119 18.26 0.16 -8.27
CA PHE A 119 17.20 1.13 -8.55
C PHE A 119 16.01 0.43 -9.22
N ARG A 120 14.81 0.98 -9.11
CA ARG A 120 13.65 0.47 -9.84
C ARG A 120 13.47 1.24 -11.13
N VAL A 121 13.00 0.51 -12.12
CA VAL A 121 12.73 1.01 -13.47
C VAL A 121 11.25 0.86 -13.74
N HIS A 122 10.61 1.96 -14.10
CA HIS A 122 9.26 1.93 -14.67
C HIS A 122 9.33 2.23 -16.16
N THR A 123 8.64 1.42 -16.94
CA THR A 123 8.51 1.60 -18.38
C THR A 123 7.08 1.25 -18.81
N VAL A 124 6.63 1.88 -19.89
CA VAL A 124 5.41 1.48 -20.60
C VAL A 124 5.85 0.87 -21.91
N LYS A 125 5.51 -0.41 -22.13
CA LYS A 125 5.91 -1.14 -23.32
C LYS A 125 5.17 -0.61 -24.56
N PRO A 126 5.79 -0.49 -25.74
CA PRO A 126 5.11 -0.01 -26.95
C PRO A 126 3.84 -0.82 -27.28
N GLU A 127 3.89 -2.14 -27.08
CA GLU A 127 2.72 -3.01 -27.33
C GLU A 127 1.56 -2.72 -26.35
N GLU A 128 1.86 -2.21 -25.15
CA GLU A 128 0.84 -1.77 -24.20
C GLU A 128 0.19 -0.45 -24.62
N ILE A 129 0.97 0.47 -25.20
CA ILE A 129 0.48 1.76 -25.71
C ILE A 129 -0.54 1.51 -26.82
N GLU A 130 -0.18 0.67 -27.80
CA GLU A 130 -1.06 0.29 -28.90
C GLU A 130 -2.30 -0.46 -28.42
N LYS A 131 -2.12 -1.50 -27.58
CA LYS A 131 -3.22 -2.36 -27.12
C LYS A 131 -4.26 -1.61 -26.30
N LEU A 132 -3.83 -0.61 -25.52
CA LEU A 132 -4.72 0.16 -24.66
C LEU A 132 -5.09 1.52 -25.28
N ASN A 133 -4.63 1.81 -26.49
CA ASN A 133 -4.81 3.08 -27.18
C ASN A 133 -4.54 4.28 -26.25
N LEU A 134 -3.36 4.26 -25.62
CA LEU A 134 -2.99 5.27 -24.63
C LEU A 134 -2.65 6.57 -25.35
N ASP A 135 -3.35 7.64 -24.99
CA ASP A 135 -3.01 8.98 -25.40
C ASP A 135 -1.84 9.55 -24.56
N GLU A 136 -1.33 10.69 -25.01
CA GLU A 136 -0.24 11.43 -24.37
C GLU A 136 -0.55 11.73 -22.88
N GLU A 137 -1.80 12.08 -22.58
CA GLU A 137 -2.27 12.37 -21.22
C GLU A 137 -2.21 11.12 -20.33
N ALA A 138 -2.69 9.97 -20.82
CA ALA A 138 -2.62 8.71 -20.08
C ALA A 138 -1.17 8.25 -19.87
N LEU A 139 -0.28 8.46 -20.84
CA LEU A 139 1.16 8.21 -20.73
C LEU A 139 1.79 9.09 -19.65
N PHE A 140 1.55 10.40 -19.69
CA PHE A 140 2.00 11.33 -18.65
C PHE A 140 1.53 10.90 -17.26
N HIS A 141 0.25 10.57 -17.10
CA HIS A 141 -0.30 10.12 -15.82
C HIS A 141 0.30 8.78 -15.34
N ARG A 142 0.70 7.87 -16.24
CA ARG A 142 1.39 6.62 -15.86
C ARG A 142 2.77 6.89 -15.26
N TYR A 143 3.59 7.68 -15.94
CA TYR A 143 4.92 8.04 -15.46
C TYR A 143 4.86 8.93 -14.22
N LYS A 144 3.93 9.91 -14.18
CA LYS A 144 3.67 10.74 -13.00
C LYS A 144 3.36 9.88 -11.77
N ARG A 145 2.52 8.84 -11.89
CA ARG A 145 2.21 7.92 -10.79
C ARG A 145 3.39 7.04 -10.39
N ALA A 146 4.27 6.69 -11.33
CA ALA A 146 5.50 5.97 -11.02
C ALA A 146 6.37 6.77 -10.03
N VAL A 147 6.51 8.07 -10.26
CA VAL A 147 7.26 8.94 -9.35
C VAL A 147 6.46 9.28 -8.08
N LEU A 148 5.26 9.86 -8.20
CA LEU A 148 4.50 10.35 -7.03
C LEU A 148 3.98 9.25 -6.11
N GLU A 149 3.46 8.15 -6.67
CA GLU A 149 2.76 7.14 -5.87
C GLU A 149 3.65 5.92 -5.56
N ARG A 150 4.80 5.79 -6.22
CA ARG A 150 5.68 4.62 -6.06
C ARG A 150 7.16 4.98 -5.87
N SER A 151 7.54 6.26 -5.96
CA SER A 151 8.92 6.74 -5.83
C SER A 151 9.91 5.99 -6.71
N VAL A 152 9.54 5.70 -7.97
CA VAL A 152 10.44 5.00 -8.89
C VAL A 152 11.61 5.90 -9.27
N GLU A 153 12.82 5.35 -9.19
CA GLU A 153 14.08 6.07 -9.36
C GLU A 153 14.47 6.25 -10.84
N VAL A 154 14.08 5.33 -11.73
CA VAL A 154 14.39 5.41 -13.17
C VAL A 154 13.12 5.28 -14.01
N LEU A 155 12.89 6.28 -14.86
CA LEU A 155 11.85 6.23 -15.88
C LEU A 155 12.48 5.85 -17.22
N TRP A 156 12.22 4.63 -17.68
CA TRP A 156 12.67 4.17 -18.99
C TRP A 156 11.65 4.52 -20.05
N ILE A 157 11.93 5.63 -20.75
CA ILE A 157 11.10 6.13 -21.84
C ILE A 157 11.55 5.44 -23.12
N ARG A 158 10.68 4.59 -23.64
CA ARG A 158 10.85 3.88 -24.92
C ARG A 158 10.80 4.87 -26.08
N ASP A 159 11.36 4.47 -27.22
CA ASP A 159 11.27 5.26 -28.44
C ASP A 159 9.82 5.36 -28.93
N ILE A 160 9.23 6.54 -28.78
CA ILE A 160 7.85 6.89 -29.16
C ILE A 160 7.85 8.29 -29.75
N ASP A 161 6.91 8.59 -30.64
CA ASP A 161 6.85 9.87 -31.36
C ASP A 161 6.82 11.10 -30.42
N GLU A 162 6.14 10.97 -29.27
CA GLU A 162 5.93 12.04 -28.30
C GLU A 162 7.01 12.12 -27.19
N LYS A 163 8.14 11.39 -27.35
CA LYS A 163 9.18 11.24 -26.32
C LYS A 163 9.67 12.57 -25.75
N GLU A 164 10.02 13.53 -26.62
CA GLU A 164 10.57 14.82 -26.20
C GLU A 164 9.56 15.63 -25.39
N PHE A 165 8.31 15.67 -25.85
CA PHE A 165 7.22 16.38 -25.17
C PHE A 165 6.94 15.77 -23.79
N LEU A 166 6.87 14.44 -23.71
CA LEU A 166 6.66 13.71 -22.45
C LEU A 166 7.77 14.00 -21.44
N VAL A 167 9.04 13.94 -21.87
CA VAL A 167 10.21 14.23 -21.02
C VAL A 167 10.20 15.68 -20.54
N GLN A 168 9.90 16.64 -21.42
CA GLN A 168 9.81 18.05 -21.06
C GLN A 168 8.69 18.31 -20.05
N ARG A 169 7.51 17.70 -20.27
CA ARG A 169 6.34 17.82 -19.39
C ARG A 169 6.61 17.22 -18.01
N LEU A 170 7.21 16.03 -17.94
CA LEU A 170 7.61 15.40 -16.67
C LEU A 170 8.66 16.24 -15.93
N SER A 171 9.69 16.73 -16.64
CA SER A 171 10.74 17.57 -16.06
C SER A 171 10.21 18.89 -15.52
N SER A 172 9.25 19.49 -16.23
CA SER A 172 8.58 20.73 -15.81
C SER A 172 7.71 20.51 -14.57
N TYR A 173 6.96 19.39 -14.54
CA TYR A 173 6.11 19.03 -13.41
C TYR A 173 6.93 18.73 -12.14
N PHE A 174 8.04 18.01 -12.28
CA PHE A 174 8.94 17.64 -11.18
C PHE A 174 10.21 18.51 -11.14
N LYS A 175 10.04 19.83 -11.29
CA LYS A 175 11.17 20.77 -11.33
C LYS A 175 12.09 20.58 -10.12
N GLY A 176 13.39 20.33 -10.39
CA GLY A 176 14.41 20.12 -9.35
C GLY A 176 14.46 18.71 -8.75
N LYS A 177 13.81 17.71 -9.37
CA LYS A 177 13.87 16.30 -8.97
C LYS A 177 14.56 15.38 -9.97
N VAL A 178 14.85 15.88 -11.18
CA VAL A 178 15.58 15.12 -12.18
C VAL A 178 17.07 15.14 -11.83
N VAL A 179 17.67 13.95 -11.69
CA VAL A 179 19.09 13.76 -11.33
C VAL A 179 19.81 12.92 -12.41
N PRO A 180 21.15 12.91 -12.44
CA PRO A 180 21.91 12.06 -13.36
C PRO A 180 21.59 10.57 -13.17
N PHE A 181 21.62 9.82 -14.27
CA PHE A 181 21.39 8.38 -14.26
C PHE A 181 22.60 7.61 -13.70
N PRO A 182 22.39 6.57 -12.86
CA PRO A 182 21.13 6.19 -12.24
C PRO A 182 20.83 7.01 -10.97
N ALA A 183 19.57 7.38 -10.78
CA ALA A 183 19.13 7.95 -9.51
C ALA A 183 19.28 6.90 -8.38
N PRO A 184 19.81 7.29 -7.20
CA PRO A 184 20.02 6.36 -6.10
C PRO A 184 18.70 5.96 -5.43
N PRO A 185 18.65 4.80 -4.75
CA PRO A 185 17.49 4.39 -3.97
C PRO A 185 17.27 5.32 -2.78
N GLU A 186 16.02 5.38 -2.31
CA GLU A 186 15.66 6.15 -1.12
C GLU A 186 16.45 5.65 0.09
N SER A 187 17.13 6.57 0.78
CA SER A 187 17.93 6.24 1.96
C SER A 187 17.07 5.97 3.19
N GLU A 188 17.59 5.15 4.10
CA GLU A 188 16.93 4.84 5.37
C GLU A 188 17.01 6.02 6.35
N PRO A 189 15.87 6.50 6.90
CA PRO A 189 15.88 7.50 7.96
C PRO A 189 16.59 6.98 9.22
N PRO A 190 17.32 7.81 9.98
CA PRO A 190 18.17 7.34 11.08
C PRO A 190 17.42 6.99 12.38
N PHE A 191 16.11 7.24 12.46
CA PHE A 191 15.33 7.01 13.67
C PHE A 191 15.20 5.52 14.06
N PRO A 192 15.00 5.20 15.35
CA PRO A 192 14.87 3.82 15.82
C PRO A 192 13.47 3.24 15.53
N LYS A 193 13.36 2.43 14.47
CA LYS A 193 12.07 1.90 13.96
C LYS A 193 11.26 1.06 14.96
N TRP A 194 11.91 0.43 15.94
CA TRP A 194 11.25 -0.43 16.93
C TRP A 194 10.31 0.33 17.86
N ILE A 195 10.50 1.65 18.05
CA ILE A 195 9.61 2.47 18.89
C ILE A 195 8.18 2.52 18.33
N PHE A 196 8.01 2.37 17.01
CA PHE A 196 6.71 2.37 16.35
C PHE A 196 5.96 1.03 16.51
N LEU A 197 6.54 0.06 17.23
CA LEU A 197 5.84 -1.13 17.68
C LEU A 197 5.09 -0.89 19.00
N ILE A 198 5.38 0.22 19.70
CA ILE A 198 4.71 0.56 20.96
C ILE A 198 3.20 0.83 20.75
N PRO A 199 2.75 1.63 19.76
CA PRO A 199 1.32 1.88 19.56
C PRO A 199 0.46 0.63 19.34
N PRO A 200 0.80 -0.33 18.45
CA PRO A 200 -0.01 -1.55 18.32
C PRO A 200 0.01 -2.40 19.60
N ILE A 201 1.11 -2.46 20.35
CA ILE A 201 1.16 -3.16 21.64
C ILE A 201 0.17 -2.51 22.63
N LEU A 202 0.23 -1.18 22.80
CA LEU A 202 -0.67 -0.43 23.68
C LEU A 202 -2.14 -0.62 23.29
N MET A 203 -2.44 -0.64 21.99
CA MET A 203 -3.78 -0.91 21.49
C MET A 203 -4.25 -2.33 21.86
N ILE A 204 -3.42 -3.35 21.68
CA ILE A 204 -3.77 -4.74 22.00
C ILE A 204 -3.99 -4.93 23.50
N ILE A 205 -3.11 -4.41 24.36
CA ILE A 205 -3.27 -4.55 25.81
C ILE A 205 -4.47 -3.75 26.34
N SER A 206 -4.89 -2.69 25.65
CA SER A 206 -6.12 -1.98 25.98
C SER A 206 -7.36 -2.85 25.72
N LEU A 207 -7.31 -3.82 24.80
CA LEU A 207 -8.38 -4.81 24.64
C LEU A 207 -8.38 -5.81 25.81
N ASN A 208 -7.22 -6.41 26.10
CA ASN A 208 -7.01 -7.28 27.25
C ASN A 208 -5.51 -7.34 27.61
N PRO A 209 -5.10 -6.94 28.82
CA PRO A 209 -3.69 -6.94 29.23
C PRO A 209 -3.00 -8.30 29.14
N LEU A 210 -3.74 -9.41 29.26
CA LEU A 210 -3.18 -10.76 29.15
C LEU A 210 -2.63 -11.06 27.75
N LEU A 211 -3.11 -10.35 26.72
CA LEU A 211 -2.62 -10.51 25.34
C LEU A 211 -1.16 -10.09 25.17
N LEU A 212 -0.58 -9.36 26.14
CA LEU A 212 0.85 -9.03 26.14
C LEU A 212 1.72 -10.30 26.15
N SER A 213 1.29 -11.34 26.88
CA SER A 213 2.02 -12.63 26.94
C SER A 213 2.07 -13.30 25.57
N ILE A 214 0.99 -13.19 24.77
CA ILE A 214 0.94 -13.73 23.41
C ILE A 214 1.88 -12.93 22.51
N VAL A 215 1.94 -11.61 22.63
CA VAL A 215 2.84 -10.77 21.82
C VAL A 215 4.31 -11.11 22.07
N LEU A 216 4.70 -11.41 23.32
CA LEU A 216 6.10 -11.64 23.69
C LEU A 216 6.64 -13.03 23.35
N VAL A 217 5.77 -14.03 23.13
CA VAL A 217 6.16 -15.45 23.05
C VAL A 217 6.24 -15.97 21.61
N LEU A 218 5.89 -15.17 20.59
CA LEU A 218 5.82 -15.66 19.20
C LEU A 218 7.22 -15.80 18.57
N PRO A 219 7.70 -17.03 18.27
CA PRO A 219 8.98 -17.24 17.62
C PRO A 219 8.80 -17.10 16.11
N PHE A 220 8.82 -15.87 15.59
CA PHE A 220 8.75 -15.61 14.15
C PHE A 220 9.83 -14.65 13.68
N SER A 221 10.10 -14.64 12.37
CA SER A 221 10.92 -13.59 11.77
C SER A 221 10.32 -12.21 12.04
N ARG A 222 11.18 -11.18 12.11
CA ARG A 222 10.77 -9.79 12.36
C ARG A 222 9.59 -9.35 11.48
N GLU A 223 9.58 -9.73 10.21
CA GLU A 223 8.54 -9.38 9.24
C GLU A 223 7.15 -9.97 9.60
N TRP A 224 7.11 -11.24 10.01
CA TRP A 224 5.87 -11.88 10.44
C TRP A 224 5.40 -11.35 11.79
N PHE A 225 6.32 -11.09 12.71
CA PHE A 225 6.00 -10.47 14.00
C PHE A 225 5.33 -9.11 13.81
N VAL A 226 5.93 -8.21 13.03
CA VAL A 226 5.35 -6.90 12.70
C VAL A 226 3.98 -7.07 12.05
N SER A 227 3.84 -7.99 11.10
CA SER A 227 2.57 -8.26 10.42
C SER A 227 1.47 -8.68 11.39
N LEU A 228 1.71 -9.67 12.23
CA LEU A 228 0.73 -10.16 13.20
C LEU A 228 0.39 -9.12 14.27
N LEU A 229 1.40 -8.37 14.72
CA LEU A 229 1.24 -7.33 15.72
C LEU A 229 0.30 -6.23 15.22
N PHE A 230 0.54 -5.68 14.03
CA PHE A 230 -0.31 -4.62 13.49
C PHE A 230 -1.70 -5.12 13.09
N VAL A 231 -1.82 -6.31 12.50
CA VAL A 231 -3.11 -6.93 12.21
C VAL A 231 -3.94 -7.07 13.49
N SER A 232 -3.34 -7.58 14.57
CA SER A 232 -4.00 -7.70 15.88
C SER A 232 -4.34 -6.32 16.47
N GLY A 233 -3.47 -5.34 16.28
CA GLY A 233 -3.72 -3.93 16.63
C GLY A 233 -4.96 -3.37 15.94
N THR A 234 -5.16 -3.64 14.64
CA THR A 234 -6.35 -3.17 13.90
C THR A 234 -7.65 -3.80 14.43
N LEU A 235 -7.62 -5.08 14.83
CA LEU A 235 -8.76 -5.70 15.50
C LEU A 235 -9.09 -5.00 16.81
N ALA A 236 -8.09 -4.78 17.66
CA ALA A 236 -8.27 -4.07 18.92
C ALA A 236 -8.77 -2.63 18.70
N ALA A 237 -8.26 -1.92 17.69
CA ALA A 237 -8.71 -0.58 17.31
C ALA A 237 -10.19 -0.51 16.89
N TYR A 238 -10.78 -1.60 16.42
CA TYR A 238 -12.21 -1.66 16.13
C TYR A 238 -13.07 -1.84 17.39
N PHE A 239 -12.60 -2.63 18.36
CA PHE A 239 -13.39 -3.03 19.55
C PHE A 239 -13.17 -2.17 20.79
N VAL A 240 -11.99 -1.55 20.96
CA VAL A 240 -11.66 -0.76 22.15
C VAL A 240 -12.42 0.58 22.18
N PRO A 241 -12.38 1.42 21.12
CA PRO A 241 -13.02 2.72 21.15
C PRO A 241 -14.52 2.61 20.92
N LYS A 242 -15.31 3.24 21.81
CA LYS A 242 -16.78 3.27 21.67
C LYS A 242 -17.25 4.16 20.52
N LYS A 243 -16.61 5.31 20.31
CA LYS A 243 -16.99 6.30 19.29
C LYS A 243 -16.40 5.92 17.93
N LYS A 244 -17.20 5.95 16.85
CA LYS A 244 -16.76 5.63 15.48
C LYS A 244 -15.56 6.46 15.02
N TRP A 245 -15.52 7.76 15.29
CA TRP A 245 -14.38 8.64 14.97
C TRP A 245 -13.08 8.22 15.68
N LEU A 246 -13.16 7.71 16.91
CA LEU A 246 -11.97 7.20 17.60
C LEU A 246 -11.47 5.89 16.98
N LYS A 247 -12.35 5.07 16.37
CA LYS A 247 -11.92 3.91 15.58
C LYS A 247 -11.12 4.37 14.35
N VAL A 248 -11.65 5.33 13.59
CA VAL A 248 -10.94 5.91 12.42
C VAL A 248 -9.58 6.46 12.83
N LEU A 249 -9.53 7.26 13.91
CA LEU A 249 -8.27 7.82 14.42
C LEU A 249 -7.29 6.74 14.85
N SER A 250 -7.76 5.70 15.53
CA SER A 250 -6.93 4.57 15.96
C SER A 250 -6.35 3.80 14.77
N PHE A 251 -7.16 3.57 13.73
CA PHE A 251 -6.68 2.96 12.48
C PHE A 251 -5.63 3.84 11.81
N LEU A 252 -5.85 5.15 11.71
CA LEU A 252 -4.88 6.07 11.12
C LEU A 252 -3.54 6.07 11.87
N PHE A 253 -3.56 6.14 13.21
CA PHE A 253 -2.36 6.08 14.03
C PHE A 253 -1.61 4.76 13.88
N LEU A 254 -2.30 3.62 13.88
CA LEU A 254 -1.67 2.32 13.62
C LEU A 254 -1.09 2.25 12.21
N SER A 255 -1.76 2.84 11.22
CA SER A 255 -1.32 2.81 9.82
C SER A 255 -0.05 3.65 9.62
N ILE A 256 0.01 4.85 10.21
CA ILE A 256 1.22 5.68 10.17
C ILE A 256 2.36 5.00 10.93
N SER A 257 2.06 4.44 12.11
CA SER A 257 3.05 3.70 12.91
C SER A 257 3.60 2.48 12.17
N LEU A 258 2.78 1.75 11.40
CA LEU A 258 3.25 0.67 10.53
C LEU A 258 4.26 1.19 9.52
N SER A 259 3.91 2.24 8.77
CA SER A 259 4.77 2.81 7.74
C SER A 259 6.12 3.28 8.31
N LEU A 260 6.11 3.90 9.50
CA LEU A 260 7.32 4.33 10.19
C LEU A 260 8.16 3.13 10.70
N SER A 261 7.51 2.06 11.17
CA SER A 261 8.19 0.85 11.65
C SER A 261 8.92 0.07 10.55
N LEU A 262 8.48 0.22 9.30
CA LEU A 262 9.02 -0.42 8.11
C LEU A 262 9.80 0.56 7.23
N SER A 263 10.30 1.66 7.80
CA SER A 263 11.10 2.65 7.05
C SER A 263 12.58 2.23 6.90
N ASP A 264 12.87 0.97 6.59
CA ASP A 264 14.22 0.51 6.23
C ASP A 264 14.45 0.50 4.72
N LEU A 265 15.72 0.52 4.31
CA LEU A 265 16.14 0.62 2.91
C LEU A 265 15.36 -0.31 1.96
N TYR A 266 15.09 -1.55 2.37
CA TYR A 266 14.45 -2.53 1.50
C TYR A 266 12.93 -2.34 1.37
N HIS A 267 12.24 -1.96 2.44
CA HIS A 267 10.80 -1.71 2.38
C HIS A 267 10.46 -0.38 1.68
N LEU A 268 11.28 0.65 1.90
CA LEU A 268 11.12 1.95 1.23
C LEU A 268 11.24 1.85 -0.29
N ASN A 269 12.18 1.03 -0.74
CA ASN A 269 12.41 0.85 -2.18
C ASN A 269 11.64 -0.37 -2.74
N GLY A 270 10.61 -0.87 -2.03
CA GLY A 270 9.74 -1.94 -2.52
C GLY A 270 10.43 -3.29 -2.78
N ILE A 271 11.60 -3.52 -2.18
CA ILE A 271 12.31 -4.80 -2.22
C ILE A 271 11.65 -5.80 -1.28
N LEU A 272 11.21 -5.35 -0.11
CA LEU A 272 10.39 -6.13 0.83
C LEU A 272 8.98 -5.53 0.93
N ASP A 273 7.98 -6.40 1.05
CA ASP A 273 6.58 -6.01 1.21
C ASP A 273 6.07 -6.40 2.61
N PHE A 274 5.03 -5.68 3.06
CA PHE A 274 4.27 -6.09 4.23
C PHE A 274 3.56 -7.44 3.98
N ARG A 275 3.93 -8.49 4.71
CA ARG A 275 3.37 -9.84 4.51
C ARG A 275 1.90 -9.98 4.94
N GLY A 276 1.45 -9.13 5.85
CA GLY A 276 0.10 -9.21 6.46
C GLY A 276 -1.05 -8.63 5.63
N VAL A 277 -0.85 -8.20 4.37
CA VAL A 277 -1.88 -7.52 3.56
C VAL A 277 -3.17 -8.34 3.45
N LYS A 278 -3.08 -9.59 2.97
CA LYS A 278 -4.29 -10.40 2.75
C LYS A 278 -5.01 -10.71 4.07
N LEU A 279 -4.24 -10.94 5.13
CA LEU A 279 -4.80 -11.21 6.45
C LEU A 279 -5.52 -9.97 7.01
N SER A 280 -4.91 -8.78 6.92
CA SER A 280 -5.51 -7.53 7.43
C SER A 280 -6.82 -7.20 6.71
N LEU A 281 -6.90 -7.46 5.40
CA LEU A 281 -8.08 -7.18 4.58
C LEU A 281 -9.28 -8.10 4.87
N VAL A 282 -9.05 -9.32 5.37
CA VAL A 282 -10.11 -10.33 5.60
C VAL A 282 -10.50 -10.43 7.06
N LEU A 283 -9.53 -10.34 7.97
CA LEU A 283 -9.72 -10.75 9.36
C LEU A 283 -10.82 -9.95 10.06
N LEU A 284 -10.81 -8.62 9.95
CA LEU A 284 -11.82 -7.79 10.60
C LEU A 284 -13.21 -7.92 9.93
N PRO A 285 -13.38 -7.70 8.61
CA PRO A 285 -14.68 -7.88 7.97
C PRO A 285 -15.25 -9.30 8.18
N GLY A 286 -14.41 -10.33 8.01
CA GLY A 286 -14.79 -11.72 8.20
C GLY A 286 -15.23 -12.02 9.62
N LEU A 287 -14.51 -11.51 10.63
CA LEU A 287 -14.88 -11.69 12.04
C LEU A 287 -16.21 -11.01 12.37
N LEU A 288 -16.47 -9.81 11.85
CA LEU A 288 -17.75 -9.11 12.05
C LEU A 288 -18.89 -9.86 11.36
N PHE A 289 -18.67 -10.33 10.13
CA PHE A 289 -19.64 -11.14 9.39
C PHE A 289 -19.99 -12.44 10.12
N LEU A 290 -18.98 -13.23 10.50
CA LEU A 290 -19.16 -14.52 11.18
C LEU A 290 -19.74 -14.36 12.58
N SER A 291 -19.34 -13.34 13.34
CA SER A 291 -19.92 -13.07 14.67
C SER A 291 -21.41 -12.69 14.57
N GLY A 292 -21.80 -11.97 13.52
CA GLY A 292 -23.20 -11.68 13.21
C GLY A 292 -24.01 -12.94 12.88
N LEU A 293 -23.48 -13.81 12.02
CA LEU A 293 -24.10 -15.10 11.72
C LEU A 293 -24.26 -15.98 12.97
N TRP A 294 -23.24 -16.02 13.83
CA TRP A 294 -23.27 -16.81 15.06
C TRP A 294 -24.36 -16.34 16.04
N LYS A 295 -24.54 -15.01 16.17
CA LYS A 295 -25.63 -14.43 16.97
C LYS A 295 -27.00 -14.79 16.42
N ASN A 296 -27.14 -14.84 15.10
CA ASN A 296 -28.37 -15.16 14.39
C ASN A 296 -28.51 -16.65 13.99
N ARG A 297 -27.73 -17.55 14.63
CA ARG A 297 -27.63 -18.97 14.24
C ARG A 297 -28.96 -19.73 14.22
N ARG A 298 -29.96 -19.29 15.01
CA ARG A 298 -31.29 -19.90 15.02
C ARG A 298 -32.00 -19.75 13.67
N ASN A 299 -31.71 -18.68 12.92
CA ASN A 299 -32.29 -18.38 11.60
C ASN A 299 -31.24 -18.50 10.47
N TRP A 300 -30.21 -19.34 10.62
CA TRP A 300 -29.07 -19.38 9.69
C TRP A 300 -29.46 -19.63 8.22
N LYS A 301 -30.53 -20.41 7.97
CA LYS A 301 -31.06 -20.68 6.62
C LYS A 301 -31.41 -19.41 5.85
N LYS A 302 -31.86 -18.36 6.55
CA LYS A 302 -32.18 -17.04 5.95
C LYS A 302 -30.95 -16.35 5.38
N TYR A 303 -29.76 -16.63 5.92
CA TYR A 303 -28.50 -16.03 5.49
C TYR A 303 -27.68 -16.94 4.57
N LEU A 304 -28.22 -18.10 4.18
CA LEU A 304 -27.55 -19.02 3.27
C LEU A 304 -27.26 -18.39 1.89
N PRO A 305 -28.19 -17.63 1.26
CA PRO A 305 -27.88 -16.93 0.01
C PRO A 305 -26.77 -15.88 0.17
N LEU A 306 -26.71 -15.21 1.32
CA LEU A 306 -25.65 -14.24 1.64
C LEU A 306 -24.29 -14.91 1.78
N LEU A 307 -24.21 -16.10 2.38
CA LEU A 307 -22.99 -16.90 2.44
C LEU A 307 -22.52 -17.33 1.05
N PHE A 308 -23.44 -17.81 0.21
CA PHE A 308 -23.14 -18.17 -1.18
C PHE A 308 -22.61 -16.99 -2.00
N LEU A 309 -23.10 -15.77 -1.75
CA LEU A 309 -22.61 -14.55 -2.41
C LEU A 309 -21.30 -14.02 -1.80
N ALA A 310 -21.11 -14.13 -0.49
CA ALA A 310 -19.95 -13.60 0.21
C ALA A 310 -18.63 -14.26 -0.22
N ILE A 311 -18.65 -15.56 -0.54
CA ILE A 311 -17.47 -16.32 -0.97
C ILE A 311 -16.92 -15.79 -2.31
N PRO A 312 -17.68 -15.73 -3.42
CA PRO A 312 -17.17 -15.23 -4.70
C PRO A 312 -16.84 -13.74 -4.63
N VAL A 313 -17.61 -12.93 -3.90
CA VAL A 313 -17.31 -11.50 -3.70
C VAL A 313 -16.00 -11.31 -2.91
N GLY A 314 -15.81 -12.09 -1.84
CA GLY A 314 -14.59 -12.09 -1.04
C GLY A 314 -13.37 -12.54 -1.85
N PHE A 315 -13.53 -13.58 -2.65
CA PHE A 315 -12.49 -14.07 -3.55
C PHE A 315 -12.12 -13.01 -4.60
N TYR A 316 -13.10 -12.40 -5.27
CA TYR A 316 -12.88 -11.30 -6.21
C TYR A 316 -12.19 -10.11 -5.54
N TYR A 317 -12.61 -9.73 -4.34
CA TYR A 317 -12.01 -8.66 -3.54
C TYR A 317 -10.53 -8.91 -3.23
N LEU A 318 -10.16 -10.16 -2.95
CA LEU A 318 -8.78 -10.57 -2.69
C LEU A 318 -7.94 -10.63 -3.96
N MET A 319 -8.46 -11.21 -5.04
CA MET A 319 -7.76 -11.18 -6.34
C MET A 319 -7.45 -9.74 -6.77
N ARG A 320 -8.41 -8.83 -6.60
CA ARG A 320 -8.24 -7.41 -6.91
C ARG A 320 -7.32 -6.62 -5.98
N SER A 321 -6.95 -7.19 -4.82
CA SER A 321 -5.92 -6.57 -3.98
C SER A 321 -4.51 -6.73 -4.57
N GLY A 322 -4.34 -7.67 -5.51
CA GLY A 322 -3.11 -7.82 -6.30
C GLY A 322 -3.05 -6.89 -7.52
N ASN A 323 -1.93 -6.95 -8.24
CA ASN A 323 -1.64 -6.11 -9.42
C ASN A 323 -2.32 -6.60 -10.72
N SER A 324 -3.05 -7.72 -10.70
CA SER A 324 -3.65 -8.35 -11.88
C SER A 324 -5.14 -8.61 -11.66
N GLY A 325 -5.98 -7.62 -11.99
CA GLY A 325 -7.43 -7.75 -11.88
C GLY A 325 -8.15 -6.98 -12.98
N TRP A 326 -9.27 -7.53 -13.47
CA TRP A 326 -10.11 -6.89 -14.48
C TRP A 326 -10.79 -5.65 -13.89
N VAL A 327 -10.72 -4.53 -14.61
CA VAL A 327 -11.34 -3.26 -14.20
C VAL A 327 -12.41 -2.84 -15.19
N LEU A 328 -13.63 -2.65 -14.69
CA LEU A 328 -14.74 -2.11 -15.47
C LEU A 328 -14.31 -0.75 -16.04
N GLU A 329 -14.54 -0.55 -17.32
CA GLU A 329 -14.12 0.67 -18.02
C GLU A 329 -14.75 1.93 -17.41
N VAL A 330 -16.00 1.84 -16.95
CA VAL A 330 -16.69 2.92 -16.22
C VAL A 330 -15.99 3.28 -14.91
N GLU A 331 -15.53 2.28 -14.15
CA GLU A 331 -14.76 2.52 -12.92
C GLU A 331 -13.42 3.21 -13.26
N ARG A 332 -12.77 2.79 -14.34
CA ARG A 332 -11.51 3.38 -14.82
C ARG A 332 -11.71 4.86 -15.15
N LYS A 333 -12.70 5.19 -16.01
CA LYS A 333 -13.01 6.56 -16.40
C LYS A 333 -13.37 7.45 -15.21
N PHE A 334 -14.17 6.95 -14.27
CA PHE A 334 -14.49 7.69 -13.04
C PHE A 334 -13.25 7.96 -12.19
N ARG A 335 -12.33 6.98 -12.09
CA ARG A 335 -11.08 7.14 -11.35
C ARG A 335 -10.09 8.08 -12.05
N ASP A 336 -10.08 8.10 -13.38
CA ASP A 336 -9.27 9.02 -14.17
C ASP A 336 -9.80 10.46 -14.04
N TRP A 337 -11.12 10.65 -14.07
CA TRP A 337 -11.75 11.94 -13.76
C TRP A 337 -11.47 12.39 -12.33
N LEU A 338 -11.52 11.48 -11.35
CA LEU A 338 -11.11 11.82 -9.99
C LEU A 338 -9.62 12.18 -9.91
N GLU A 339 -8.73 11.60 -10.73
CA GLU A 339 -7.32 12.00 -10.75
C GLU A 339 -7.10 13.38 -11.37
N SER A 340 -7.85 13.72 -12.42
CA SER A 340 -7.73 15.03 -13.04
C SER A 340 -8.15 16.15 -12.08
N VAL A 341 -9.13 15.87 -11.21
CA VAL A 341 -9.59 16.79 -10.17
C VAL A 341 -8.73 16.71 -8.90
N LEU A 342 -8.34 15.49 -8.50
CA LEU A 342 -7.60 15.21 -7.27
C LEU A 342 -6.22 14.68 -7.63
N MET A 343 -5.17 15.41 -7.24
CA MET A 343 -3.76 15.09 -7.53
C MET A 343 -3.35 13.61 -7.31
N VAL A 344 -4.07 12.89 -6.43
CA VAL A 344 -3.91 11.45 -6.15
C VAL A 344 -5.28 10.78 -6.14
N ARG A 345 -5.40 9.61 -6.77
CA ARG A 345 -6.67 8.85 -6.82
C ARG A 345 -7.08 8.30 -5.43
N PRO A 346 -8.28 8.63 -4.91
CA PRO A 346 -8.80 7.97 -3.71
C PRO A 346 -9.13 6.49 -4.00
N ARG A 347 -9.05 5.64 -2.98
CA ARG A 347 -9.45 4.24 -3.12
C ARG A 347 -10.97 4.15 -3.25
N PHE A 348 -11.45 3.63 -4.38
CA PHE A 348 -12.89 3.49 -4.64
C PHE A 348 -13.61 2.71 -3.53
N LYS A 349 -12.96 1.68 -2.97
CA LYS A 349 -13.48 0.89 -1.85
C LYS A 349 -13.80 1.75 -0.61
N GLU A 350 -12.99 2.77 -0.32
CA GLU A 350 -13.22 3.68 0.81
C GLU A 350 -14.44 4.57 0.58
N ILE A 351 -14.57 5.13 -0.62
CA ILE A 351 -15.72 5.98 -0.99
C ILE A 351 -17.04 5.20 -0.83
N VAL A 352 -17.05 3.93 -1.24
CA VAL A 352 -18.25 3.09 -1.17
C VAL A 352 -18.52 2.56 0.23
N CYS A 353 -17.49 2.20 1.00
CA CYS A 353 -17.66 1.52 2.29
C CYS A 353 -17.80 2.48 3.49
N TYR A 354 -17.17 3.67 3.47
CA TYR A 354 -17.31 4.64 4.56
C TYR A 354 -18.76 5.04 4.85
N PRO A 355 -19.64 5.23 3.85
CA PRO A 355 -21.05 5.48 4.13
C PRO A 355 -21.70 4.43 5.03
N PHE A 356 -21.46 3.15 4.76
CA PHE A 356 -21.99 2.05 5.58
C PHE A 356 -21.36 2.00 6.97
N PHE A 357 -20.10 2.40 7.12
CA PHE A 357 -19.49 2.53 8.44
C PHE A 357 -20.21 3.57 9.31
N TRP A 358 -20.63 4.70 8.72
CA TRP A 358 -21.29 5.79 9.46
C TRP A 358 -22.78 5.59 9.68
N LEU A 359 -23.49 4.94 8.74
CA LEU A 359 -24.92 4.68 8.84
C LEU A 359 -25.30 3.86 10.10
N GLU A 360 -26.48 4.12 10.64
CA GLU A 360 -27.09 3.45 11.79
C GLU A 360 -28.54 3.09 11.46
N GLY A 361 -29.17 2.22 12.25
CA GLY A 361 -30.59 1.86 12.09
C GLY A 361 -30.88 0.55 11.36
N PHE A 362 -29.85 -0.20 10.96
CA PHE A 362 -30.03 -1.57 10.46
C PHE A 362 -30.25 -2.48 11.67
N ARG A 363 -31.43 -3.11 11.79
CA ARG A 363 -31.74 -4.00 12.92
C ARG A 363 -31.08 -5.38 12.72
N GLU A 364 -31.77 -6.25 12.00
CA GLU A 364 -31.38 -7.65 11.82
C GLU A 364 -30.12 -7.83 10.94
N TYR A 365 -29.84 -6.86 10.07
CA TYR A 365 -28.72 -6.88 9.11
C TYR A 365 -27.54 -5.98 9.51
N ASP A 366 -27.50 -5.52 10.77
CA ASP A 366 -26.46 -4.59 11.25
C ASP A 366 -25.04 -5.14 11.04
N PHE A 367 -24.86 -6.46 11.23
CA PHE A 367 -23.57 -7.13 11.06
C PHE A 367 -23.05 -7.10 9.61
N LEU A 368 -23.94 -7.10 8.60
CA LEU A 368 -23.56 -6.96 7.20
C LEU A 368 -23.04 -5.56 6.93
N ARG A 369 -23.75 -4.55 7.46
CA ARG A 369 -23.33 -3.15 7.38
C ARG A 369 -22.00 -2.94 8.09
N GLU A 370 -21.82 -3.47 9.30
CA GLU A 370 -20.55 -3.36 10.03
C GLU A 370 -19.40 -4.06 9.31
N SER A 371 -19.63 -5.28 8.80
CA SER A 371 -18.64 -5.99 8.00
C SER A 371 -18.23 -5.17 6.78
N PHE A 372 -19.19 -4.67 6.01
CA PHE A 372 -18.93 -3.88 4.81
C PHE A 372 -18.28 -2.53 5.14
N GLY A 373 -18.75 -1.84 6.17
CA GLY A 373 -18.17 -0.58 6.64
C GLY A 373 -16.73 -0.75 7.17
N SER A 374 -16.42 -1.89 7.78
CA SER A 374 -15.06 -2.18 8.26
C SER A 374 -14.05 -2.36 7.12
N VAL A 375 -14.51 -2.65 5.89
CA VAL A 375 -13.67 -2.67 4.68
C VAL A 375 -13.01 -1.30 4.44
N ALA A 376 -13.70 -0.19 4.76
CA ALA A 376 -13.10 1.14 4.65
C ALA A 376 -11.92 1.33 5.62
N LEU A 377 -12.05 0.85 6.85
CA LEU A 377 -11.00 0.96 7.87
C LEU A 377 -9.78 0.09 7.52
N VAL A 378 -9.99 -1.15 7.09
CA VAL A 378 -8.87 -2.01 6.65
C VAL A 378 -8.27 -1.53 5.32
N SER A 379 -9.04 -0.87 4.45
CA SER A 379 -8.52 -0.22 3.25
C SER A 379 -7.61 0.97 3.58
N MET A 380 -8.01 1.79 4.57
CA MET A 380 -7.14 2.84 5.11
C MET A 380 -5.84 2.23 5.62
N PHE A 381 -5.89 1.18 6.44
CA PHE A 381 -4.69 0.49 6.91
C PHE A 381 -3.83 -0.06 5.76
N ASN A 382 -4.46 -0.70 4.77
CA ASN A 382 -3.79 -1.22 3.59
C ASN A 382 -3.11 -0.13 2.74
N THR A 383 -3.59 1.12 2.79
CA THR A 383 -2.93 2.26 2.14
C THR A 383 -1.48 2.41 2.59
N PHE A 384 -1.21 2.18 3.87
CA PHE A 384 0.11 2.35 4.48
C PHE A 384 0.95 1.06 4.47
N CYS A 385 0.36 -0.09 4.08
CA CYS A 385 1.12 -1.31 3.85
C CYS A 385 2.05 -1.21 2.63
N HIS A 386 1.77 -0.28 1.71
CA HIS A 386 2.64 0.02 0.56
C HIS A 386 3.66 1.10 0.93
N VAL A 387 4.65 0.71 1.74
CA VAL A 387 5.62 1.63 2.36
C VAL A 387 6.45 2.43 1.33
N LYS A 388 6.65 1.87 0.13
CA LYS A 388 7.27 2.59 -1.01
C LYS A 388 6.53 3.83 -1.49
N THR A 389 5.27 3.99 -1.10
CA THR A 389 4.51 5.21 -1.41
C THR A 389 4.93 6.28 -0.40
N PRO A 390 5.28 7.51 -0.83
CA PRO A 390 5.55 8.60 0.09
C PRO A 390 4.46 8.74 1.15
N LEU A 391 4.84 8.90 2.41
CA LEU A 391 3.91 8.85 3.53
C LEU A 391 2.86 9.96 3.45
N VAL A 392 3.25 11.15 2.97
CA VAL A 392 2.33 12.28 2.73
C VAL A 392 1.26 11.92 1.71
N VAL A 393 1.63 11.21 0.64
CA VAL A 393 0.71 10.77 -0.42
C VAL A 393 -0.30 9.77 0.15
N SER A 394 0.16 8.84 1.00
CA SER A 394 -0.71 7.89 1.71
C SER A 394 -1.68 8.56 2.70
N ILE A 395 -1.22 9.58 3.45
CA ILE A 395 -2.07 10.39 4.33
C ILE A 395 -3.11 11.16 3.52
N TYR A 396 -2.67 11.86 2.46
CA TYR A 396 -3.56 12.64 1.59
C TYR A 396 -4.65 11.76 0.97
N ARG A 397 -4.28 10.60 0.43
CA ARG A 397 -5.23 9.63 -0.14
C ARG A 397 -6.27 9.15 0.88
N SER A 398 -5.84 8.85 2.11
CA SER A 398 -6.72 8.39 3.18
C SER A 398 -7.65 9.51 3.67
N ALA A 399 -7.15 10.75 3.73
CA ALA A 399 -7.94 11.93 4.07
C ALA A 399 -9.03 12.20 3.02
N LEU A 400 -8.69 12.11 1.73
CA LEU A 400 -9.66 12.22 0.63
C LEU A 400 -10.71 11.10 0.69
N GLY A 401 -10.30 9.85 0.88
CA GLY A 401 -11.20 8.71 1.00
C GLY A 401 -12.22 8.91 2.14
N LEU A 402 -11.75 9.35 3.30
CA LEU A 402 -12.60 9.64 4.46
C LEU A 402 -13.53 10.84 4.22
N ALA A 403 -13.03 11.95 3.66
CA ALA A 403 -13.82 13.15 3.42
C ALA A 403 -14.93 12.92 2.40
N ILE A 404 -14.60 12.31 1.25
CA ILE A 404 -15.57 11.97 0.20
C ILE A 404 -16.56 10.93 0.72
N GLY A 405 -16.08 9.88 1.39
CA GLY A 405 -16.94 8.85 1.98
C GLY A 405 -17.92 9.40 3.03
N TYR A 406 -17.47 10.39 3.83
CA TYR A 406 -18.34 11.08 4.78
C TYR A 406 -19.35 12.03 4.10
N ALA A 407 -18.96 12.72 3.02
CA ALA A 407 -19.89 13.53 2.23
C ALA A 407 -21.00 12.67 1.60
N VAL A 408 -20.64 11.51 1.04
CA VAL A 408 -21.61 10.53 0.50
C VAL A 408 -22.53 10.01 1.61
N PHE A 409 -22.00 9.74 2.81
CA PHE A 409 -22.83 9.41 3.98
C PHE A 409 -23.88 10.48 4.27
N LEU A 410 -23.49 11.76 4.33
CA LEU A 410 -24.41 12.86 4.62
C LEU A 410 -25.50 12.96 3.56
N PHE A 411 -25.13 12.82 2.29
CA PHE A 411 -26.08 12.80 1.17
C PHE A 411 -27.10 11.66 1.31
N LEU A 412 -26.62 10.42 1.55
CA LEU A 412 -27.49 9.26 1.75
C LEU A 412 -28.40 9.42 2.97
N LYS A 413 -27.90 9.98 4.06
CA LYS A 413 -28.71 10.24 5.26
C LYS A 413 -29.86 11.21 4.98
N VAL A 414 -29.60 12.30 4.27
CA VAL A 414 -30.64 13.28 3.87
C VAL A 414 -31.66 12.61 2.94
N PHE A 415 -31.19 11.86 1.95
CA PHE A 415 -32.05 11.15 1.00
C PHE A 415 -32.96 10.12 1.69
N LEU A 416 -32.38 9.26 2.54
CA LEU A 416 -33.13 8.25 3.29
C LEU A 416 -34.16 8.88 4.22
N ASN A 417 -33.81 9.99 4.90
CA ASN A 417 -34.76 10.71 5.73
C ASN A 417 -35.93 11.26 4.91
N ARG A 418 -35.67 11.88 3.75
CA ARG A 418 -36.72 12.40 2.86
C ARG A 418 -37.67 11.29 2.36
N PHE A 419 -37.14 10.12 2.04
CA PHE A 419 -37.97 8.98 1.59
C PHE A 419 -38.76 8.32 2.73
N LEU A 420 -38.22 8.29 3.96
CA LEU A 420 -38.88 7.70 5.12
C LEU A 420 -39.93 8.63 5.77
N THR A 421 -39.81 9.95 5.60
CA THR A 421 -40.83 10.93 6.03
C THR A 421 -41.88 11.23 4.95
N SER A 422 -41.75 10.64 3.75
CA SER A 422 -42.71 10.75 2.64
C SER A 422 -43.77 9.64 2.66
N LYS A 423 -43.86 8.88 3.76
CA LYS A 423 -45.00 8.04 4.14
C LYS A 423 -45.51 8.54 5.47
#